data_AF-A0A529HMZ2-F1
#
_entry.id   AF-A0A529HMZ2-F1
#
_cell.length_a   1.000
_cell.length_b   1.000
_cell.length_c   1.000
_cell.angle_alpha   90.00
_cell.angle_beta   90.00
_cell.angle_gamma   90.00
#
_symmetry.space_group_name_H-M   'P 1'
#
loop_
_entity.id
_entity.type
_entity.pdbx_description
1 polymer ?
#
loop_
_entity_poly.entity_id
_entity_poly.type
_entity_poly.pdbx_seq_one_letter_code
_entity_poly.pdbx_strand_id
1 'polypeptide(L)'
;NEDGTYNLSEEQARAILDLRLQRLTALGRDEIADELNKIGAEILDYLDILSSRARIQQIVKDELIAVRDEFGTPRRTELAEGGADMEDEDLIQREDMVVTVSHSGYIKRVPLSLYRAQRRGGKGRSG
;
A
#
# COMPACT_ATOMS: atom_id res chain seq x y z
N ASN A 1 -12.50 16.57 54.69
CA ASN A 1 -13.03 16.03 55.95
C ASN A 1 -14.15 16.93 56.46
N GLU A 2 -15.09 16.42 57.23
CA GLU A 2 -16.26 17.20 57.72
C GLU A 2 -15.85 18.41 58.59
N ASP A 3 -14.60 18.46 59.04
CA ASP A 3 -13.96 19.53 59.81
C ASP A 3 -13.22 20.58 58.94
N GLY A 4 -13.33 20.50 57.60
CA GLY A 4 -12.63 21.39 56.68
C GLY A 4 -11.15 21.08 56.46
N THR A 5 -10.64 19.96 57.00
CA THR A 5 -9.27 19.50 56.72
C THR A 5 -9.19 18.68 55.43
N TYR A 6 -8.02 18.66 54.81
CA TYR A 6 -7.71 17.83 53.63
C TYR A 6 -6.78 16.67 54.01
N ASN A 7 -7.05 15.49 53.44
CA ASN A 7 -6.12 14.37 53.52
C ASN A 7 -5.12 14.49 52.37
N LEU A 8 -3.84 14.56 52.71
CA LEU A 8 -2.74 14.68 51.74
C LEU A 8 -1.95 13.38 51.69
N SER A 9 -1.43 13.04 50.51
CA SER A 9 -0.40 12.01 50.38
C SER A 9 0.94 12.51 50.92
N GLU A 10 1.85 11.59 51.23
CA GLU A 10 3.22 11.96 51.64
C GLU A 10 3.91 12.82 50.57
N GLU A 11 3.71 12.49 49.29
CA GLU A 11 4.25 13.24 48.16
C GLU A 11 3.71 14.66 48.11
N GLN A 12 2.38 14.84 48.27
CA GLN A 12 1.75 16.16 48.32
C GLN A 12 2.26 16.99 49.51
N ALA A 13 2.40 16.36 50.69
CA ALA A 13 2.92 17.04 51.87
C ALA A 13 4.38 17.49 51.68
N ARG A 14 5.23 16.64 51.10
CA ARG A 14 6.63 16.98 50.78
C ARG A 14 6.71 18.11 49.76
N ALA A 15 5.91 18.06 48.69
CA ALA A 15 5.86 19.10 47.68
C ALA A 15 5.46 20.48 48.25
N ILE A 16 4.55 20.51 49.23
CA ILE A 16 4.17 21.75 49.93
C ILE A 16 5.34 22.29 50.76
N LEU A 17 6.07 21.42 51.47
CA LEU A 17 7.24 21.83 52.26
C LEU A 17 8.38 22.36 51.40
N ASP A 18 8.50 21.89 50.16
CA ASP A 18 9.52 22.32 49.19
C ASP A 18 9.15 23.65 48.47
N LEU A 19 7.98 24.23 48.74
CA LEU A 19 7.58 25.51 48.14
C LEU A 19 8.47 26.66 48.63
N ARG A 20 8.89 27.50 47.67
CA ARG A 20 9.63 28.74 47.94
C ARG A 20 8.65 29.92 48.10
N LEU A 21 9.00 30.89 48.95
CA LEU A 21 8.17 32.09 49.20
C LEU A 21 7.71 32.82 47.91
N GLN A 22 8.55 32.86 46.87
CA GLN A 22 8.22 33.45 45.57
C GLN A 22 6.97 32.84 44.90
N ARG A 23 6.64 31.57 45.21
CA ARG A 23 5.45 30.89 44.68
C ARG A 23 4.18 31.14 45.47
N LEU A 24 4.28 31.77 46.65
CA LEU A 24 3.13 32.13 47.50
C LEU A 24 2.60 33.54 47.19
N THR A 25 2.92 34.06 46.01
CA THR A 25 2.39 35.33 45.49
C THR A 25 1.05 35.11 44.80
N ALA A 26 0.26 36.17 44.63
CA ALA A 26 -1.00 36.09 43.87
C ALA A 26 -0.75 35.56 42.45
N LEU A 27 0.30 36.06 41.78
CA LEU A 27 0.70 35.60 40.44
C LEU A 27 1.02 34.09 40.43
N GLY A 28 1.82 33.61 41.40
CA GLY A 28 2.14 32.18 41.48
C GLY A 28 0.92 31.30 41.73
N ARG A 29 -0.08 31.78 42.46
CA ARG A 29 -1.35 31.08 42.64
C ARG A 29 -2.15 31.03 41.32
N ASP A 30 -2.22 32.14 40.61
CA ASP A 30 -2.97 32.23 39.35
C ASP A 30 -2.33 31.33 38.29
N GLU A 31 -0.99 31.30 38.19
CA GLU A 31 -0.26 30.38 37.32
C GLU A 31 -0.59 28.90 37.60
N ILE A 32 -0.61 28.50 38.88
CA ILE A 32 -0.98 27.12 39.28
C ILE A 32 -2.44 26.82 38.93
N ALA A 33 -3.34 27.78 39.13
CA ALA A 33 -4.75 27.61 38.80
C ALA A 33 -4.96 27.44 37.28
N ASP A 34 -4.26 28.23 36.47
CA ASP A 34 -4.29 28.13 35.02
C ASP A 34 -3.71 26.81 34.52
N GLU A 35 -2.58 26.37 35.08
CA GLU A 35 -1.99 25.07 34.76
C GLU A 35 -2.92 23.90 35.14
N LEU A 36 -3.53 23.95 36.32
CA LEU A 36 -4.52 22.97 36.77
C LEU A 36 -5.70 22.89 35.78
N ASN A 37 -6.24 24.03 35.37
CA ASN A 37 -7.34 24.09 34.41
C ASN A 37 -6.95 23.52 33.04
N LYS A 38 -5.74 23.85 32.57
CA LYS A 38 -5.20 23.34 31.30
C LYS A 38 -5.05 21.82 31.35
N ILE A 39 -4.42 21.28 32.39
CA ILE A 39 -4.24 19.84 32.58
C ILE A 39 -5.61 19.16 32.67
N GLY A 40 -6.57 19.74 33.38
CA GLY A 40 -7.94 19.23 33.44
C GLY A 40 -8.61 19.14 32.08
N ALA A 41 -8.45 20.16 31.23
CA ALA A 41 -8.97 20.17 29.87
C ALA A 41 -8.30 19.12 28.98
N GLU A 42 -6.97 18.96 29.07
CA GLU A 42 -6.22 17.93 28.36
C GLU A 42 -6.64 16.52 28.77
N ILE A 43 -6.83 16.27 30.07
CA ILE A 43 -7.31 14.97 30.58
C ILE A 43 -8.68 14.65 30.00
N LEU A 44 -9.62 15.61 30.00
CA LEU A 44 -10.95 15.40 29.43
C LEU A 44 -10.86 15.07 27.94
N ASP A 45 -10.00 15.78 27.19
CA ASP A 45 -9.80 15.52 25.78
C ASP A 45 -9.23 14.13 25.51
N TYR A 46 -8.19 13.74 26.25
CA TYR A 46 -7.57 12.42 26.13
C TYR A 46 -8.54 11.30 26.51
N LEU A 47 -9.36 11.47 27.55
CA LEU A 47 -10.37 10.48 27.91
C LEU A 47 -11.46 10.36 26.83
N ASP A 48 -11.87 11.47 26.21
CA ASP A 48 -12.81 11.43 25.09
C ASP A 48 -12.21 10.71 23.87
N ILE A 49 -10.93 10.95 23.55
CA ILE A 49 -10.21 10.17 22.53
C ILE A 49 -10.21 8.68 22.88
N LEU A 50 -9.77 8.32 24.09
CA LEU A 50 -9.64 6.92 24.50
C LEU A 50 -10.98 6.17 24.55
N SER A 51 -12.07 6.87 24.87
CA SER A 51 -13.41 6.27 24.96
C SER A 51 -14.09 6.09 23.58
N SER A 52 -13.68 6.86 22.57
CA SER A 52 -14.30 6.86 21.24
C SER A 52 -13.40 6.26 20.17
N ARG A 53 -13.69 5.01 19.77
CA ARG A 53 -13.00 4.36 18.65
C ARG A 53 -13.08 5.17 17.35
N ALA A 54 -14.21 5.85 17.10
CA ALA A 54 -14.37 6.70 15.94
C ALA A 54 -13.39 7.88 15.95
N ARG A 55 -13.20 8.52 17.12
CA ARG A 55 -12.27 9.62 17.29
C ARG A 55 -10.82 9.19 17.09
N ILE A 56 -10.43 8.03 17.64
CA ILE A 56 -9.09 7.45 17.42
C ILE A 56 -8.83 7.23 15.92
N GLN A 57 -9.78 6.61 15.21
CA GLN A 57 -9.63 6.34 13.77
C GLN A 57 -9.55 7.62 12.94
N GLN A 58 -10.30 8.66 13.35
CA GLN A 58 -10.24 9.95 12.70
C GLN A 58 -8.85 10.59 12.85
N ILE A 59 -8.29 10.61 14.08
CA ILE A 59 -6.94 11.13 14.34
C ILE A 59 -5.90 10.38 13.50
N VAL A 60 -5.92 9.04 13.52
CA VAL A 60 -4.98 8.23 12.72
C VAL A 60 -5.10 8.52 11.23
N LYS A 61 -6.32 8.65 10.71
CA LYS A 61 -6.54 8.96 9.30
C LYS A 61 -5.98 10.34 8.93
N ASP A 62 -6.23 11.34 9.77
CA ASP A 62 -5.79 12.70 9.51
C ASP A 62 -4.26 12.81 9.56
N GLU A 63 -3.62 12.12 10.51
CA GLU A 63 -2.15 12.02 10.58
C GLU A 63 -1.56 11.32 9.35
N LEU A 64 -2.16 10.19 8.90
CA LEU A 64 -1.71 9.50 7.69
C LEU A 64 -1.88 10.35 6.42
N ILE A 65 -2.95 11.15 6.35
CA ILE A 65 -3.17 12.10 5.25
C ILE A 65 -2.09 13.19 5.27
N ALA A 66 -1.80 13.77 6.44
CA ALA A 66 -0.77 14.79 6.58
C ALA A 66 0.61 14.24 6.13
N VAL A 67 0.97 13.03 6.55
CA VAL A 67 2.22 12.37 6.13
C VAL A 67 2.24 12.10 4.62
N ARG A 68 1.13 11.61 4.05
CA ARG A 68 1.01 11.41 2.60
C ARG A 68 1.22 12.71 1.84
N ASP A 69 0.65 13.81 2.33
CA ASP A 69 0.67 15.10 1.64
C ASP A 69 2.03 15.79 1.78
N GLU A 70 2.71 15.61 2.91
CA GLU A 70 4.06 16.16 3.15
C GLU A 70 5.15 15.38 2.41
N PHE A 71 5.05 14.05 2.34
CA PHE A 71 6.11 13.17 1.83
C PHE A 71 5.75 12.39 0.56
N GLY A 72 4.57 12.64 -0.01
CA GLY A 72 4.09 11.96 -1.21
C GLY A 72 4.96 12.24 -2.43
N THR A 73 5.47 11.19 -3.06
CA THR A 73 6.17 11.29 -4.35
C THR A 73 5.43 10.50 -5.41
N PRO A 74 5.37 10.99 -6.67
CA PRO A 74 4.69 10.27 -7.73
C PRO A 74 5.40 8.94 -8.02
N ARG A 75 4.63 7.93 -8.46
CA ARG A 75 5.17 6.64 -8.87
C ARG A 75 6.13 6.85 -10.04
N ARG A 76 7.35 6.34 -9.90
CA ARG A 76 8.40 6.45 -10.93
C ARG A 76 8.32 5.37 -12.02
N THR A 77 7.59 4.30 -11.75
CA THR A 77 7.47 3.14 -12.64
C THR A 77 6.05 3.03 -13.20
N GLU A 78 5.96 2.58 -14.44
CA GLU A 78 4.70 2.26 -15.10
C GLU A 78 4.34 0.79 -14.86
N LEU A 79 3.05 0.50 -14.79
CA LEU A 79 2.54 -0.87 -14.83
C LEU A 79 2.13 -1.15 -16.27
N ALA A 80 2.99 -1.83 -17.02
CA ALA A 80 2.65 -2.33 -18.34
C ALA A 80 1.88 -3.65 -18.21
N GLU A 81 0.87 -3.85 -19.04
CA GLU A 81 0.33 -5.20 -19.27
C GLU A 81 1.45 -6.08 -19.83
N GLY A 82 1.49 -7.35 -19.43
CA GLY A 82 2.53 -8.30 -19.81
C GLY A 82 2.73 -8.32 -21.33
N GLY A 83 3.98 -8.53 -21.77
CA GLY A 83 4.33 -8.57 -23.19
C GLY A 83 3.41 -9.49 -23.98
N ALA A 84 3.21 -9.16 -25.26
CA ALA A 84 2.34 -9.85 -26.19
C ALA A 84 2.28 -11.35 -25.88
N ASP A 85 1.06 -11.88 -25.72
CA ASP A 85 0.76 -13.29 -25.51
C ASP A 85 1.50 -14.13 -26.56
N MET A 86 2.76 -14.44 -26.28
CA MET A 86 3.63 -15.17 -27.17
C MET A 86 3.32 -16.62 -26.85
N GLU A 87 2.48 -17.21 -27.69
CA GLU A 87 2.15 -18.62 -27.57
C GLU A 87 3.40 -19.44 -27.97
N ASP A 88 3.53 -20.65 -27.45
CA ASP A 88 4.69 -21.51 -27.77
C ASP A 88 4.81 -21.72 -29.30
N GLU A 89 3.70 -21.64 -30.02
CA GLU A 89 3.58 -21.70 -31.48
C GLU A 89 4.30 -20.55 -32.21
N ASP A 90 4.42 -19.37 -31.60
CA ASP A 90 5.11 -18.22 -32.19
C ASP A 90 6.64 -18.41 -32.24
N LEU A 91 7.17 -19.36 -31.45
CA LEU A 91 8.57 -19.78 -31.50
C LEU A 91 8.88 -20.69 -32.71
N ILE A 92 7.86 -21.23 -33.38
CA ILE A 92 8.05 -22.13 -34.51
C ILE A 92 8.40 -21.30 -35.75
N GLN A 93 9.55 -21.61 -36.36
CA GLN A 93 10.01 -20.93 -37.57
C GLN A 93 8.97 -21.04 -38.71
N ARG A 94 8.62 -19.89 -39.29
CA ARG A 94 7.77 -19.83 -40.48
C ARG A 94 8.57 -20.28 -41.70
N GLU A 95 8.12 -21.34 -42.34
CA GLU A 95 8.68 -21.88 -43.59
C GLU A 95 7.62 -21.95 -44.67
N ASP A 96 7.98 -21.59 -45.91
CA ASP A 96 7.11 -21.81 -47.06
C ASP A 96 7.07 -23.30 -47.41
N MET A 97 5.86 -23.87 -47.38
CA MET A 97 5.63 -25.31 -47.56
C MET A 97 4.73 -25.59 -48.77
N VAL A 98 5.01 -26.68 -49.47
CA VAL A 98 4.10 -27.25 -50.47
C VAL A 98 3.41 -28.46 -49.88
N VAL A 99 2.08 -28.41 -49.81
CA VAL A 99 1.23 -29.52 -49.39
C VAL A 99 0.64 -30.18 -50.63
N THR A 100 0.89 -31.48 -50.80
CA THR A 100 0.33 -32.27 -51.91
C THR A 100 -0.65 -33.30 -51.39
N VAL A 101 -1.83 -33.38 -52.03
CA VAL A 101 -2.87 -34.36 -51.72
C VAL A 101 -3.09 -35.25 -52.95
N SER A 102 -3.03 -36.57 -52.79
CA SER A 102 -3.36 -37.53 -53.85
C SER A 102 -4.86 -37.84 -53.89
N HIS A 103 -5.34 -38.37 -55.02
CA HIS A 103 -6.73 -38.83 -55.14
C HIS A 103 -7.07 -39.98 -54.18
N SER A 104 -6.07 -40.81 -53.82
CA SER A 104 -6.19 -41.87 -52.82
C SER A 104 -6.09 -41.38 -51.36
N GLY A 105 -5.98 -40.07 -51.13
CA GLY A 105 -5.99 -39.47 -49.79
C GLY A 105 -4.62 -39.35 -49.10
N TYR A 106 -3.50 -39.60 -49.80
CA TYR A 106 -2.18 -39.37 -49.20
C TYR A 106 -1.85 -37.88 -49.14
N ILE A 107 -1.44 -37.42 -47.96
CA ILE A 107 -1.07 -36.03 -47.69
C ILE A 107 0.42 -35.99 -47.32
N LYS A 108 1.18 -35.12 -47.98
CA LYS A 108 2.58 -34.84 -47.62
C LYS A 108 2.88 -33.35 -47.67
N ARG A 109 3.76 -32.87 -46.77
CA ARG A 109 4.32 -31.51 -46.77
C ARG A 109 5.82 -31.58 -47.07
N VAL A 110 6.30 -30.66 -47.91
CA VAL A 110 7.74 -30.50 -48.20
C VAL A 110 8.08 -29.01 -48.28
N PRO A 111 9.25 -28.57 -47.80
CA PRO A 111 9.68 -27.18 -47.96
C PRO A 111 9.69 -26.77 -49.44
N LEU A 112 9.23 -25.55 -49.74
CA LEU A 112 9.16 -25.02 -51.10
C LEU A 112 10.54 -25.03 -51.78
N SER A 113 11.61 -24.78 -51.02
CA SER A 113 13.01 -24.84 -51.48
C SER A 113 13.42 -26.21 -52.02
N LEU A 114 12.86 -27.30 -51.46
CA LEU A 114 13.10 -28.67 -51.87
C LEU A 114 12.07 -29.15 -52.91
N TYR A 115 10.96 -28.43 -53.07
CA TYR A 115 9.92 -28.78 -54.02
C TYR A 115 10.29 -28.33 -55.42
N ARG A 116 10.63 -29.29 -56.28
CA ARG A 116 10.79 -29.06 -57.71
C ARG A 116 9.50 -29.47 -58.43
N ALA A 117 8.84 -28.52 -59.08
CA ALA A 117 7.69 -28.80 -59.93
C ALA A 117 8.11 -29.73 -61.09
N GLN A 118 7.81 -31.02 -60.95
CA GLN A 118 8.08 -32.00 -61.99
C GLN A 118 6.99 -31.86 -63.06
N ARG A 119 7.23 -31.05 -64.10
CA ARG A 119 6.38 -30.98 -65.31
C ARG A 119 6.44 -32.24 -66.19
N ARG A 120 6.80 -33.42 -65.64
CA ARG A 120 6.71 -34.68 -66.39
C ARG A 120 5.28 -35.20 -66.33
N GLY A 121 4.44 -34.70 -67.23
CA GLY A 121 3.30 -35.44 -67.78
C GLY A 121 3.76 -36.59 -68.66
N GLY A 122 4.66 -37.44 -68.16
CA GLY A 122 5.00 -38.71 -68.78
C GLY A 122 4.20 -39.80 -68.10
N LYS A 123 3.00 -40.11 -68.62
CA LYS A 123 2.33 -41.37 -68.30
C LYS A 123 3.29 -42.48 -68.77
N GLY A 124 4.00 -43.10 -67.82
CA GLY A 124 4.69 -44.36 -68.10
C GLY A 124 3.65 -45.35 -68.57
N ARG A 125 3.77 -45.81 -69.83
CA ARG A 125 3.11 -47.02 -70.27
C ARG A 125 3.68 -48.15 -69.44
N SER A 126 2.85 -48.79 -68.63
CA SER A 126 3.12 -50.10 -68.06
C SER A 126 3.50 -51.05 -69.19
N GLY A 127 4.73 -51.55 -69.14
CA GLY A 127 4.95 -52.98 -69.34
C GLY A 127 4.63 -53.69 -68.04
#